data_AF-A0A2D4K0B8-F1
#
_entry.id   AF-A0A2D4K0B8-F1
#
_cell.length_a   1.000
_cell.length_b   1.000
_cell.length_c   1.000
_cell.angle_alpha   90.00
_cell.angle_beta   90.00
_cell.angle_gamma   90.00
#
_symmetry.space_group_name_H-M   'P 1'
#
loop_
_entity.id
_entity.type
_entity.pdbx_description
1 polymer ?
#
loop_
_entity_poly.entity_id
_entity_poly.type
_entity_poly.pdbx_seq_one_letter_code
_entity_poly.pdbx_strand_id
1 'polypeptide(L)'
;AEAHKDGGRDRQDAGQLPGRKRAAATENKTMATKEKLQCLKDFHKDILKPSPGKSPGTRPEDEAEGKPPQREKWASKIDFLLSVAGGFIGLGNVWRFPYLCYKNGGGAFLIPYFIFLFGGGLPVFFLEVALGQYTSEGGITCWEKICPIFSGIGYASIVIVSLLNVYYIVILAWGLYYLFQSFSHTLPWAHCQQEWNTENCVEDTCFKTAVY
;
A
#
# COMPACT_ATOMS: atom_id res chain seq x y z
N ALA A 1 -97.41 0.10 -56.28
CA ALA A 1 -96.22 -0.52 -56.88
C ALA A 1 -95.16 -0.73 -55.81
N GLU A 2 -95.09 -1.89 -55.13
CA GLU A 2 -94.80 -3.25 -55.64
C GLU A 2 -93.31 -3.43 -55.97
N ALA A 3 -92.65 -4.58 -55.75
CA ALA A 3 -92.96 -5.78 -54.92
C ALA A 3 -91.69 -6.66 -54.88
N HIS A 4 -91.57 -7.59 -53.90
CA HIS A 4 -90.84 -8.89 -53.92
C HIS A 4 -89.48 -8.98 -54.66
N LYS A 5 -88.36 -9.44 -54.06
CA LYS A 5 -88.07 -10.76 -53.42
C LYS A 5 -86.64 -10.69 -52.80
N ASP A 6 -86.05 -11.65 -52.07
CA ASP A 6 -86.39 -12.99 -51.53
C ASP A 6 -85.70 -13.10 -50.13
N GLY A 7 -85.80 -14.15 -49.29
CA GLY A 7 -85.29 -15.52 -49.45
C GLY A 7 -83.97 -15.75 -48.67
N GLY A 8 -84.03 -15.99 -47.35
CA GLY A 8 -82.83 -16.08 -46.46
C GLY A 8 -82.34 -17.52 -46.19
N ARG A 9 -81.49 -17.70 -45.14
CA ARG A 9 -81.50 -18.80 -44.12
C ARG A 9 -80.15 -18.96 -43.37
N ASP A 10 -80.22 -18.96 -42.03
CA ASP A 10 -79.42 -19.67 -40.98
C ASP A 10 -77.87 -19.87 -41.05
N ARG A 11 -77.12 -20.11 -39.95
CA ARG A 11 -77.20 -19.82 -38.49
C ARG A 11 -75.96 -20.46 -37.82
N GLN A 12 -75.27 -19.74 -36.91
CA GLN A 12 -74.39 -20.30 -35.83
C GLN A 12 -73.10 -21.09 -36.27
N ASP A 13 -71.99 -21.13 -35.52
CA ASP A 13 -71.72 -20.61 -34.16
C ASP A 13 -70.24 -20.30 -33.84
N ALA A 14 -70.02 -19.63 -32.69
CA ALA A 14 -68.78 -19.62 -31.88
C ALA A 14 -67.44 -19.07 -32.46
N GLY A 15 -67.41 -17.77 -32.76
CA GLY A 15 -66.15 -17.03 -32.98
C GLY A 15 -65.33 -16.79 -31.69
N GLN A 16 -64.14 -17.42 -31.60
CA GLN A 16 -63.16 -17.22 -30.52
C GLN A 16 -62.70 -15.74 -30.41
N LEU A 17 -63.08 -15.05 -29.32
CA LEU A 17 -62.68 -13.66 -29.05
C LEU A 17 -61.14 -13.49 -28.98
N PRO A 18 -60.52 -12.65 -29.83
CA PRO A 18 -59.06 -12.53 -29.92
C PRO A 18 -58.41 -11.67 -28.82
N GLY A 19 -59.20 -10.97 -28.00
CA GLY A 19 -58.68 -10.03 -26.99
C GLY A 19 -57.96 -10.69 -25.82
N ARG A 20 -58.49 -11.80 -25.28
CA ARG A 20 -58.01 -12.37 -24.00
C ARG A 20 -56.62 -12.99 -24.08
N LYS A 21 -56.27 -13.63 -25.21
CA LYS A 21 -54.91 -14.14 -25.46
C LYS A 21 -53.90 -13.02 -25.63
N ARG A 22 -54.30 -11.88 -26.21
CA ARG A 22 -53.41 -10.72 -26.41
C ARG A 22 -53.14 -10.02 -25.07
N ALA A 23 -54.15 -9.88 -24.21
CA ALA A 23 -53.99 -9.40 -22.83
C ALA A 23 -53.02 -10.29 -22.05
N ALA A 24 -53.29 -11.59 -21.91
CA ALA A 24 -52.43 -12.52 -21.17
C ALA A 24 -51.00 -12.61 -21.74
N ALA A 25 -50.81 -12.55 -23.08
CA ALA A 25 -49.47 -12.52 -23.68
C ALA A 25 -48.73 -11.19 -23.43
N THR A 26 -49.46 -10.07 -23.30
CA THR A 26 -48.87 -8.76 -22.97
C THR A 26 -48.53 -8.70 -21.48
N GLU A 27 -49.39 -9.25 -20.64
CA GLU A 27 -49.20 -9.36 -19.19
C GLU A 27 -48.02 -10.28 -18.86
N ASN A 28 -47.93 -11.48 -19.46
CA ASN A 28 -46.78 -12.37 -19.32
C ASN A 28 -45.47 -11.73 -19.81
N LYS A 29 -45.48 -10.99 -20.93
CA LYS A 29 -44.30 -10.23 -21.40
C LYS A 29 -43.92 -9.11 -20.42
N THR A 30 -44.91 -8.43 -19.85
CA THR A 30 -44.69 -7.36 -18.86
C THR A 30 -44.14 -7.91 -17.54
N MET A 31 -44.64 -9.07 -17.09
CA MET A 31 -44.15 -9.80 -15.91
C MET A 31 -42.70 -10.24 -16.12
N ALA A 32 -42.39 -10.94 -17.21
CA ALA A 32 -41.02 -11.35 -17.54
C ALA A 32 -40.04 -10.17 -17.69
N THR A 33 -40.52 -9.02 -18.19
CA THR A 33 -39.71 -7.79 -18.28
C THR A 33 -39.44 -7.19 -16.90
N LYS A 34 -40.43 -7.21 -15.99
CA LYS A 34 -40.26 -6.78 -14.60
C LYS A 34 -39.29 -7.69 -13.83
N GLU A 35 -39.38 -9.01 -14.00
CA GLU A 35 -38.44 -9.96 -13.39
C GLU A 35 -37.01 -9.78 -13.91
N LYS A 36 -36.82 -9.57 -15.22
CA LYS A 36 -35.52 -9.22 -15.80
C LYS A 36 -34.96 -7.92 -15.24
N LEU A 37 -35.80 -6.90 -15.09
CA LEU A 37 -35.42 -5.60 -14.52
C LEU A 37 -35.10 -5.70 -13.01
N GLN A 38 -35.83 -6.54 -12.28
CA GLN A 38 -35.57 -6.81 -10.86
C GLN A 38 -34.25 -7.55 -10.67
N CYS A 39 -34.03 -8.63 -11.43
CA CYS A 39 -32.76 -9.37 -11.43
C CYS A 39 -31.57 -8.48 -11.80
N LEU A 40 -31.72 -7.55 -12.76
CA LEU A 40 -30.70 -6.55 -13.08
C LEU A 40 -30.41 -5.60 -11.90
N LYS A 41 -31.44 -5.13 -11.19
CA LYS A 41 -31.29 -4.28 -9.99
C LYS A 41 -30.62 -5.03 -8.85
N ASP A 42 -30.98 -6.29 -8.64
CA ASP A 42 -30.40 -7.11 -7.58
C ASP A 42 -28.93 -7.46 -7.89
N PHE A 43 -28.60 -7.80 -9.14
CA PHE A 43 -27.22 -8.02 -9.58
C PHE A 43 -26.36 -6.75 -9.44
N HIS A 44 -26.91 -5.57 -9.76
CA HIS A 44 -26.23 -4.29 -9.54
C HIS A 44 -26.04 -3.97 -8.05
N LYS A 45 -27.02 -4.33 -7.21
CA LYS A 45 -26.98 -4.15 -5.75
C LYS A 45 -25.99 -5.11 -5.06
N ASP A 46 -25.78 -6.30 -5.62
CA ASP A 46 -24.81 -7.27 -5.10
C ASP A 46 -23.38 -7.01 -5.57
N ILE A 47 -23.18 -6.39 -6.75
CA ILE A 47 -21.87 -5.82 -7.14
C ILE A 47 -21.50 -4.62 -6.24
N LEU A 48 -22.49 -3.83 -5.81
CA LEU A 48 -22.29 -2.65 -4.94
C LEU A 48 -22.27 -2.94 -3.43
N LYS A 49 -22.23 -4.21 -3.00
CA LYS A 49 -22.02 -4.56 -1.58
C LYS A 49 -20.53 -4.79 -1.30
N PRO A 50 -19.89 -3.94 -0.47
CA PRO A 50 -18.53 -4.22 -0.01
C PRO A 50 -18.50 -5.48 0.85
N SER A 51 -17.50 -6.34 0.63
CA SER A 51 -17.18 -7.43 1.55
C SER A 51 -16.76 -6.87 2.92
N PRO A 52 -17.18 -7.47 4.06
CA PRO A 52 -16.78 -7.01 5.38
C PRO A 52 -15.31 -7.33 5.65
N GLY A 53 -14.42 -6.42 5.22
CA GLY A 53 -13.01 -6.41 5.61
C GLY A 53 -12.01 -6.74 4.49
N LYS A 54 -11.79 -5.81 3.56
CA LYS A 54 -10.44 -5.50 3.06
C LYS A 54 -10.39 -4.12 2.42
N SER A 55 -9.47 -3.27 2.86
CA SER A 55 -9.15 -2.01 2.17
C SER A 55 -8.40 -2.32 0.87
N PRO A 56 -8.76 -1.65 -0.23
CA PRO A 56 -7.80 -0.79 -0.93
C PRO A 56 -8.28 0.66 -1.00
N GLY A 57 -7.34 1.59 -1.07
CA GLY A 57 -7.59 3.03 -1.01
C GLY A 57 -8.51 3.59 -2.09
N THR A 58 -9.18 4.67 -1.72
CA THR A 58 -10.12 5.50 -2.52
C THR A 58 -11.28 4.71 -3.14
N ARG A 59 -12.42 4.72 -2.45
CA ARG A 59 -13.70 4.25 -2.98
C ARG A 59 -14.13 5.17 -4.14
N PRO A 60 -14.46 4.67 -5.35
CA PRO A 60 -14.88 5.52 -6.46
C PRO A 60 -16.13 6.37 -6.14
N GLU A 61 -17.02 5.87 -5.28
CA GLU A 61 -18.18 6.63 -4.83
C GLU A 61 -17.86 7.80 -3.87
N ASP A 62 -16.66 7.90 -3.30
CA ASP A 62 -16.26 9.04 -2.45
C ASP A 62 -15.77 10.24 -3.29
N GLU A 63 -15.21 10.00 -4.49
CA GLU A 63 -14.93 11.06 -5.49
C GLU A 63 -16.22 11.65 -6.07
N ALA A 64 -17.27 10.84 -6.21
CA ALA A 64 -18.56 11.25 -6.76
C ALA A 64 -19.36 12.20 -5.84
N GLU A 65 -19.05 12.27 -4.55
CA GLU A 65 -19.70 13.18 -3.58
C GLU A 65 -18.96 14.52 -3.39
N GLY A 66 -17.81 14.74 -4.04
CA GLY A 66 -17.03 15.98 -3.88
C GLY A 66 -16.49 16.20 -2.46
N LYS A 67 -16.46 15.16 -1.63
CA LYS A 67 -15.86 15.21 -0.29
C LYS A 67 -14.34 15.24 -0.43
N PRO A 68 -13.62 16.02 0.40
CA PRO A 68 -12.16 15.99 0.38
C PRO A 68 -11.67 14.57 0.71
N PRO A 69 -10.61 14.07 0.04
CA PRO A 69 -10.14 12.70 0.20
C PRO A 69 -9.81 12.42 1.67
N GLN A 70 -10.53 11.46 2.27
CA GLN A 70 -10.38 11.16 3.68
C GLN A 70 -9.08 10.38 3.92
N ARG A 71 -8.16 10.97 4.70
CA ARG A 71 -6.83 10.40 4.98
C ARG A 71 -6.94 8.95 5.46
N GLU A 72 -6.16 8.07 4.83
CA GLU A 72 -6.05 6.67 5.25
C GLU A 72 -5.58 6.55 6.70
N LYS A 73 -6.19 5.61 7.42
CA LYS A 73 -5.86 5.29 8.82
C LYS A 73 -5.17 3.95 8.89
N TRP A 74 -4.19 3.85 9.78
CA TRP A 74 -3.49 2.59 10.08
C TRP A 74 -4.49 1.49 10.50
N ALA A 75 -4.34 0.29 9.94
CA ALA A 75 -5.20 -0.86 10.24
C ALA A 75 -5.01 -1.34 11.69
N SER A 76 -3.78 -1.32 12.21
CA SER A 76 -3.46 -1.62 13.61
C SER A 76 -2.47 -0.62 14.22
N LYS A 77 -2.52 -0.49 15.55
CA LYS A 77 -1.49 0.21 16.35
C LYS A 77 -0.13 -0.49 16.25
N ILE A 78 -0.12 -1.80 16.02
CA ILE A 78 1.10 -2.59 15.88
C ILE A 78 1.82 -2.22 14.57
N ASP A 79 1.08 -2.05 13.47
CA ASP A 79 1.64 -1.65 12.17
C ASP A 79 2.34 -0.29 12.24
N PHE A 80 1.75 0.66 12.97
CA PHE A 80 2.36 1.96 13.27
C PHE A 80 3.65 1.81 14.09
N LEU A 81 3.62 1.03 15.19
CA LEU A 81 4.80 0.80 16.03
C LEU A 81 5.93 0.08 15.26
N LEU A 82 5.60 -0.89 14.42
CA LEU A 82 6.58 -1.60 13.57
C LEU A 82 7.17 -0.67 12.51
N SER A 83 6.36 0.20 11.90
CA SER A 83 6.84 1.21 10.94
C SER A 83 7.81 2.19 11.58
N VAL A 84 7.48 2.68 12.78
CA VAL A 84 8.35 3.55 13.59
C VAL A 84 9.64 2.83 14.01
N ALA A 85 9.54 1.59 14.50
CA ALA A 85 10.70 0.79 14.88
C ALA A 85 11.63 0.51 13.68
N GLY A 86 11.07 0.23 12.50
CA GLY A 86 11.84 0.07 11.25
C GLY A 86 12.61 1.33 10.85
N GLY A 87 12.06 2.52 11.12
CA GLY A 87 12.77 3.80 10.91
C GLY A 87 13.97 4.00 11.86
N PHE A 88 13.89 3.47 13.08
CA PHE A 88 14.99 3.54 14.07
C PHE A 88 16.06 2.45 13.89
N ILE A 89 15.67 1.25 13.46
CA ILE A 89 16.57 0.09 13.32
C ILE A 89 17.22 0.14 11.92
N GLY A 90 18.07 1.15 11.71
CA GLY A 90 18.83 1.32 10.47
C GLY A 90 20.16 0.56 10.47
N LEU A 91 20.59 0.10 9.28
CA LEU A 91 21.92 -0.49 9.04
C LEU A 91 23.08 0.37 9.58
N GLY A 92 22.94 1.70 9.49
CA GLY A 92 23.90 2.64 10.06
C GLY A 92 24.15 2.42 11.55
N ASN A 93 23.14 2.07 12.34
CA ASN A 93 23.30 1.80 13.78
C ASN A 93 24.09 0.51 14.04
N VAL A 94 24.07 -0.46 13.13
CA VAL A 94 24.78 -1.75 13.30
C VAL A 94 26.29 -1.57 13.23
N TRP A 95 26.83 -0.77 12.31
CA TRP A 95 28.28 -0.55 12.19
C TRP A 95 28.78 0.74 12.85
N ARG A 96 27.99 1.82 12.83
CA ARG A 96 28.44 3.14 13.28
C ARG A 96 28.54 3.22 14.80
N PHE A 97 27.58 2.61 15.51
CA PHE A 97 27.55 2.63 16.97
C PHE A 97 28.73 1.85 17.58
N PRO A 98 29.05 0.60 17.18
CA PRO A 98 30.23 -0.09 17.68
C PRO A 98 31.54 0.63 17.36
N TYR A 99 31.70 1.16 16.14
CA TYR A 99 32.88 1.94 15.74
C TYR A 99 33.07 3.18 16.62
N LEU A 100 32.00 3.92 16.87
CA LEU A 100 32.05 5.16 17.64
C LEU A 100 32.27 4.90 19.14
N CYS A 101 31.65 3.85 19.69
CA CYS A 101 31.93 3.39 21.06
C CYS A 101 33.40 3.00 21.19
N TYR A 102 33.93 2.14 20.30
CA TYR A 102 35.31 1.67 20.36
C TYR A 102 36.33 2.83 20.37
N LYS A 103 36.15 3.82 19.48
CA LYS A 103 37.04 4.98 19.39
C LYS A 103 36.96 5.92 20.61
N ASN A 104 35.79 6.02 21.26
CA ASN A 104 35.52 7.01 22.30
C ASN A 104 35.57 6.43 23.73
N GLY A 105 36.42 5.42 23.99
CA GLY A 105 36.58 4.82 25.32
C GLY A 105 35.62 3.67 25.64
N GLY A 106 35.10 2.98 24.62
CA GLY A 106 34.26 1.80 24.77
C GLY A 106 32.94 2.10 25.48
N GLY A 107 32.69 1.37 26.57
CA GLY A 107 31.46 1.51 27.36
C GLY A 107 31.26 2.88 28.02
N ALA A 108 32.33 3.65 28.24
CA ALA A 108 32.21 4.99 28.84
C ALA A 108 31.42 5.97 27.94
N PHE A 109 31.45 5.77 26.62
CA PHE A 109 30.70 6.57 25.64
C PHE A 109 29.18 6.40 25.78
N LEU A 110 28.70 5.32 26.42
CA LEU A 110 27.27 5.07 26.63
C LEU A 110 26.63 6.10 27.58
N ILE A 111 27.38 6.62 28.56
CA ILE A 111 26.87 7.57 29.55
C ILE A 111 26.38 8.87 28.88
N PRO A 112 27.20 9.62 28.11
CA PRO A 112 26.70 10.79 27.39
C PRO A 112 25.68 10.40 26.31
N TYR A 113 25.81 9.24 25.67
CA TYR A 113 24.84 8.78 24.67
C TYR A 113 23.43 8.67 25.25
N PHE A 114 23.25 8.05 26.42
CA PHE A 114 21.94 7.99 27.08
C PHE A 114 21.45 9.36 27.55
N ILE A 115 22.33 10.24 28.05
CA ILE A 115 21.95 11.61 28.45
C ILE A 115 21.40 12.40 27.24
N PHE A 116 22.05 12.35 26.08
CA PHE A 116 21.54 13.00 24.87
C PHE A 116 20.31 12.29 24.29
N LEU A 117 20.21 10.96 24.41
CA LEU A 117 19.05 10.20 23.96
C LEU A 117 17.79 10.53 24.76
N PHE A 118 17.86 10.59 26.10
CA PHE A 118 16.71 10.92 26.93
C PHE A 118 16.45 12.43 27.05
N GLY A 119 17.51 13.26 27.03
CA GLY A 119 17.40 14.72 27.17
C GLY A 119 17.09 15.45 25.86
N GLY A 120 17.46 14.89 24.70
CA GLY A 120 17.24 15.50 23.39
C GLY A 120 16.49 14.59 22.41
N GLY A 121 16.94 13.35 22.23
CA GLY A 121 16.35 12.42 21.24
C GLY A 121 14.88 12.11 21.50
N LEU A 122 14.53 11.71 22.73
CA LEU A 122 13.16 11.36 23.10
C LEU A 122 12.20 12.56 23.08
N PRO A 123 12.54 13.76 23.60
CA PRO A 123 11.69 14.95 23.45
C PRO A 123 11.48 15.39 22.00
N VAL A 124 12.52 15.36 21.15
CA VAL A 124 12.40 15.73 19.74
C VAL A 124 11.53 14.72 18.98
N PHE A 125 11.73 13.42 19.22
CA PHE A 125 10.89 12.39 18.63
C PHE A 125 9.42 12.49 19.07
N PHE A 126 9.18 12.73 20.36
CA PHE A 126 7.83 12.93 20.88
C PHE A 126 7.16 14.16 20.25
N LEU A 127 7.90 15.26 20.10
CA LEU A 127 7.43 16.46 19.41
C LEU A 127 7.06 16.17 17.95
N GLU A 128 7.91 15.47 17.20
CA GLU A 128 7.67 15.11 15.80
C GLU A 128 6.43 14.22 15.63
N VAL A 129 6.28 13.18 16.48
CA VAL A 129 5.09 12.32 16.47
C VAL A 129 3.84 13.11 16.87
N ALA A 130 3.91 13.93 17.92
CA ALA A 130 2.78 14.74 18.38
C ALA A 130 2.31 15.72 17.29
N LEU A 131 3.24 16.40 16.62
CA LEU A 131 2.94 17.29 15.49
C LEU A 131 2.32 16.52 14.31
N GLY A 132 2.89 15.39 13.91
CA GLY A 132 2.39 14.56 12.81
C GLY A 132 1.01 13.92 13.06
N GLN A 133 0.63 13.69 14.33
CA GLN A 133 -0.73 13.29 14.69
C GLN A 133 -1.67 14.51 14.75
N TYR A 134 -1.23 15.64 15.33
CA TYR A 134 -2.03 16.85 15.52
C TYR A 134 -2.43 17.52 14.21
N THR A 135 -1.47 17.79 13.31
CA THR A 135 -1.78 18.40 12.00
C THR A 135 -2.38 17.39 11.04
N SER A 136 -2.14 16.10 11.26
CA SER A 136 -2.59 14.99 10.42
C SER A 136 -2.24 15.14 8.92
N GLU A 137 -1.19 15.90 8.63
CA GLU A 137 -0.78 16.31 7.30
C GLU A 137 0.71 16.00 7.03
N GLY A 138 1.13 16.17 5.77
CA GLY A 138 2.51 15.91 5.37
C GLY A 138 3.50 16.89 5.98
N GLY A 139 4.78 16.50 6.03
CA GLY A 139 5.84 17.30 6.67
C GLY A 139 5.96 18.73 6.13
N ILE A 140 5.68 18.98 4.85
CA ILE A 140 5.70 20.34 4.27
C ILE A 140 4.53 21.19 4.79
N THR A 141 3.29 20.71 4.59
CA THR A 141 2.07 21.48 4.89
C THR A 141 1.84 21.64 6.40
N CYS A 142 2.36 20.70 7.21
CA CYS A 142 2.45 20.82 8.66
C CYS A 142 3.17 22.12 9.09
N TRP A 143 4.36 22.40 8.54
CA TRP A 143 5.10 23.63 8.86
C TRP A 143 4.41 24.88 8.32
N GLU A 144 3.83 24.80 7.12
CA GLU A 144 3.10 25.93 6.51
C GLU A 144 1.90 26.38 7.35
N LYS A 145 1.12 25.43 7.91
CA LYS A 145 -0.05 25.73 8.77
C LYS A 145 0.31 26.24 10.16
N ILE A 146 1.46 25.84 10.71
CA ILE A 146 1.91 26.31 12.02
C ILE A 146 2.54 27.70 11.89
N CYS A 147 3.50 27.85 10.98
CA CYS A 147 4.29 29.06 10.79
C CYS A 147 4.90 29.06 9.38
N PRO A 148 4.37 29.81 8.40
CA PRO A 148 4.83 29.74 7.01
C PRO A 148 6.32 30.11 6.82
N ILE A 149 6.90 30.89 7.75
CA ILE A 149 8.34 31.20 7.77
C ILE A 149 9.24 29.96 7.97
N PHE A 150 8.71 28.89 8.59
CA PHE A 150 9.41 27.62 8.80
C PHE A 150 9.14 26.58 7.69
N SER A 151 8.38 26.92 6.65
CA SER A 151 8.11 26.03 5.50
C SER A 151 9.40 25.46 4.88
N GLY A 152 10.49 26.24 4.88
CA GLY A 152 11.81 25.80 4.43
C GLY A 152 12.38 24.56 5.17
N ILE A 153 11.97 24.31 6.41
CA ILE A 153 12.37 23.10 7.18
C ILE A 153 11.79 21.84 6.53
N GLY A 154 10.53 21.89 6.06
CA GLY A 154 9.88 20.78 5.37
C GLY A 154 10.58 20.42 4.06
N TYR A 155 10.92 21.43 3.25
CA TYR A 155 11.66 21.23 1.99
C TYR A 155 13.10 20.72 2.24
N ALA A 156 13.82 21.29 3.22
CA ALA A 156 15.16 20.84 3.57
C ALA A 156 15.16 19.37 4.04
N SER A 157 14.17 18.98 4.86
CA SER A 157 14.00 17.60 5.31
C SER A 157 13.83 16.62 4.14
N ILE A 158 12.98 16.95 3.15
CA ILE A 158 12.79 16.10 1.96
C ILE A 158 14.07 15.97 1.12
N VAL A 159 14.84 17.05 0.97
CA VAL A 159 16.13 17.00 0.26
C VAL A 159 17.12 16.08 1.00
N ILE A 160 17.24 16.23 2.33
CA ILE A 160 18.12 15.38 3.15
C ILE A 160 17.68 13.91 3.09
N VAL A 161 16.38 13.62 3.25
CA VAL A 161 15.83 12.27 3.20
C VAL A 161 16.01 11.64 1.81
N SER A 162 15.85 12.39 0.73
CA SER A 162 16.06 11.86 -0.62
C SER A 162 17.54 11.51 -0.90
N LEU A 163 18.48 12.37 -0.49
CA LEU A 163 19.92 12.09 -0.57
C LEU A 163 20.32 10.87 0.25
N LEU A 164 19.79 10.74 1.48
CA LEU A 164 20.01 9.57 2.32
C LEU A 164 19.46 8.30 1.67
N ASN A 165 18.25 8.33 1.10
CA ASN A 165 17.66 7.17 0.42
C ASN A 165 18.54 6.69 -0.76
N VAL A 166 19.02 7.61 -1.61
CA VAL A 166 19.92 7.24 -2.73
C VAL A 166 21.17 6.52 -2.22
N TYR A 167 21.82 7.05 -1.18
CA TYR A 167 22.98 6.41 -0.55
C TYR A 167 22.64 5.03 0.03
N TYR A 168 21.56 4.92 0.81
CA TYR A 168 21.16 3.65 1.44
C TYR A 168 20.78 2.58 0.43
N ILE A 169 20.12 2.93 -0.69
CA ILE A 169 19.78 1.97 -1.76
C ILE A 169 21.04 1.37 -2.38
N VAL A 170 22.12 2.14 -2.58
CA VAL A 170 23.39 1.61 -3.10
C VAL A 170 24.02 0.62 -2.11
N ILE A 171 24.03 0.93 -0.81
CA ILE A 171 24.54 0.02 0.22
C ILE A 171 23.70 -1.26 0.31
N LEU A 172 22.37 -1.15 0.20
CA LEU A 172 21.46 -2.30 0.16
C LEU A 172 21.69 -3.16 -1.10
N ALA A 173 21.95 -2.55 -2.26
CA ALA A 173 22.27 -3.26 -3.49
C ALA A 173 23.59 -4.05 -3.37
N TRP A 174 24.62 -3.48 -2.73
CA TRP A 174 25.84 -4.21 -2.40
C TRP A 174 25.57 -5.35 -1.40
N GLY A 175 24.82 -5.10 -0.33
CA GLY A 175 24.45 -6.14 0.64
C GLY A 175 23.70 -7.31 -0.01
N LEU A 176 22.78 -7.02 -0.94
CA LEU A 176 22.03 -8.02 -1.70
C LEU A 176 22.93 -8.79 -2.69
N TYR A 177 23.88 -8.10 -3.35
CA TYR A 177 24.88 -8.74 -4.20
C TYR A 177 25.74 -9.74 -3.41
N TYR A 178 26.29 -9.32 -2.26
CA TYR A 178 27.06 -10.21 -1.38
C TYR A 178 26.20 -11.34 -0.78
N LEU A 179 24.93 -11.10 -0.49
CA LEU A 179 23.98 -12.15 -0.07
C LEU A 179 23.81 -13.22 -1.15
N PHE A 180 23.57 -12.83 -2.41
CA PHE A 180 23.45 -13.80 -3.50
C PHE A 180 24.74 -14.58 -3.75
N GLN A 181 25.90 -13.91 -3.69
CA GLN A 181 27.21 -14.57 -3.79
C GLN A 181 27.49 -15.54 -2.62
N SER A 182 26.84 -15.36 -1.47
CA SER A 182 26.97 -16.24 -0.30
C SER A 182 26.23 -17.58 -0.45
N PHE A 183 25.37 -17.74 -1.46
CA PHE A 183 24.75 -19.04 -1.77
C PHE A 183 25.64 -19.97 -2.62
N SER A 184 26.78 -19.47 -3.10
CA SER A 184 27.80 -20.27 -3.80
C SER A 184 28.56 -21.16 -2.81
N HIS A 185 28.81 -22.43 -3.19
CA HIS A 185 29.50 -23.41 -2.34
C HIS A 185 30.92 -22.97 -1.91
N THR A 186 31.61 -22.21 -2.76
CA THR A 186 32.87 -21.54 -2.47
C THR A 186 32.66 -20.03 -2.56
N LEU A 187 32.89 -19.31 -1.46
CA LEU A 187 32.70 -17.86 -1.43
C LEU A 187 33.78 -17.19 -2.29
N PRO A 188 33.44 -16.26 -3.20
CA PRO A 188 34.39 -15.72 -4.18
C PRO A 188 35.44 -14.76 -3.60
N TRP A 189 35.35 -14.42 -2.31
CA TRP A 189 36.36 -13.69 -1.54
C TRP A 189 37.15 -14.58 -0.56
N ALA A 190 36.97 -15.90 -0.59
CA ALA A 190 37.75 -16.84 0.24
C ALA A 190 39.11 -17.22 -0.37
N HIS A 191 39.28 -17.02 -1.67
CA HIS A 191 40.50 -17.38 -2.42
C HIS A 191 40.95 -16.25 -3.35
N CYS A 192 42.24 -16.21 -3.63
CA CYS A 192 42.88 -15.27 -4.54
C CYS A 192 42.79 -15.70 -6.01
N GLN A 193 42.22 -16.88 -6.31
CA GLN A 193 42.03 -17.43 -7.66
C GLN A 193 40.81 -16.84 -8.40
N GLN A 194 40.79 -15.53 -8.64
CA GLN A 194 39.67 -14.84 -9.29
C GLN A 194 40.15 -13.65 -10.14
N GLU A 195 39.47 -13.38 -11.26
CA GLU A 195 39.91 -12.44 -12.31
C GLU A 195 40.14 -10.99 -11.85
N TRP A 196 39.52 -10.57 -10.75
CA TRP A 196 39.67 -9.22 -10.19
C TRP A 196 40.81 -9.09 -9.16
N ASN A 197 41.53 -10.17 -8.85
CA ASN A 197 42.60 -10.15 -7.87
C ASN A 197 43.91 -9.66 -8.48
N THR A 198 44.73 -9.00 -7.65
CA THR A 198 46.06 -8.49 -8.02
C THR A 198 47.15 -9.36 -7.44
N GLU A 199 48.40 -9.18 -7.89
CA GLU A 199 49.59 -9.89 -7.37
C GLU A 199 49.80 -9.74 -5.84
N ASN A 200 49.18 -8.72 -5.22
CA ASN A 200 49.20 -8.49 -3.78
C ASN A 200 48.17 -9.33 -2.99
N CYS A 201 47.39 -10.19 -3.65
CA CYS A 201 46.41 -11.03 -2.97
C CYS A 201 47.11 -12.19 -2.25
N VAL A 202 47.00 -12.23 -0.92
CA VAL A 202 47.56 -13.28 -0.06
C VAL A 202 46.41 -14.09 0.55
N GLU A 203 46.43 -15.41 0.37
CA GLU A 203 45.48 -16.32 1.06
C GLU A 203 46.01 -16.71 2.45
N ASP A 204 45.11 -16.74 3.45
CA ASP A 204 45.38 -17.24 4.81
C ASP A 204 45.54 -18.77 4.86
N THR A 205 46.44 -19.33 4.05
CA THR A 205 46.78 -20.77 4.05
C THR A 205 47.62 -21.19 5.26
N CYS A 206 48.12 -20.23 6.06
CA CYS A 206 49.03 -20.45 7.19
C CYS A 206 48.40 -21.06 8.47
N PHE A 207 47.21 -21.68 8.38
CA PHE A 207 46.61 -22.40 9.52
C PHE A 207 46.29 -23.90 9.25
N LYS A 208 46.57 -24.43 8.05
CA LYS A 208 46.32 -25.85 7.73
C LYS A 208 47.55 -26.77 7.75
N THR A 209 48.76 -26.22 7.65
CA THR A 209 50.00 -27.03 7.50
C THR A 209 50.70 -27.39 8.82
N ALA A 210 50.08 -27.10 9.98
CA ALA A 210 50.65 -27.33 11.31
C ALA A 210 50.05 -28.54 12.06
N VAL A 211 49.28 -29.40 11.38
CA VAL A 211 48.56 -30.55 11.96
C VAL A 211 48.72 -31.83 11.10
N TYR A 212 49.85 -31.96 10.41
CA TYR A 212 50.32 -33.18 9.74
C TYR A 212 51.80 -33.38 10.02
#